data_AF-B5XGC0-F1
#
_entry.id   AF-B5XGC0-F1
#
_cell.length_a   1.000
_cell.length_b   1.000
_cell.length_c   1.000
_cell.angle_alpha   90.00
_cell.angle_beta   90.00
_cell.angle_gamma   90.00
#
_symmetry.space_group_name_H-M   'P 1'
#
loop_
_entity.id
_entity.type
_entity.pdbx_description
1 polymer ?
#
loop_
_entity_poly.entity_id
_entity_poly.type
_entity_poly.pdbx_seq_one_letter_code
_entity_poly.pdbx_strand_id
1 'polypeptide(L)'
;MEDVQVEEDVPKEGAEVENPEPLSAESYAAESMAADTDPWIIFDSRKTPAAEFDGWLETNRPSQVGRFGDEASGKGPVGWIAVLGPGHCPATGDVIGLQASWERLLTSGRTITFQTVKELALNHGVLTGKWLMHLDSGFKVDHAWECVARAALEGKIFQTKVSPRDPKSDRKHVICSYNKDFTDENEVMRLDAVIRATGVKCLLSFKPDVYTYLGIYRNNRWNLCPTIYESKYDLECVPRRSHIINKVTNLEVT
;
A
#
# COMPACT_ATOMS: atom_id res chain seq x y z
N MET A 1 38.60 -47.34 -37.90
CA MET A 1 37.89 -46.30 -38.67
C MET A 1 36.41 -46.63 -38.52
N GLU A 2 35.79 -46.57 -37.34
CA GLU A 2 35.78 -45.48 -36.36
C GLU A 2 35.72 -44.12 -37.04
N ASP A 3 34.49 -43.67 -37.31
CA ASP A 3 34.07 -42.29 -37.10
C ASP A 3 32.63 -42.29 -36.58
N VAL A 4 32.48 -41.63 -35.44
CA VAL A 4 31.33 -41.60 -34.54
C VAL A 4 30.32 -40.60 -35.09
N GLN A 5 29.08 -41.04 -35.35
CA GLN A 5 27.96 -40.11 -35.52
C GLN A 5 27.48 -39.68 -34.13
N VAL A 6 27.68 -38.40 -33.83
CA VAL A 6 27.21 -37.74 -32.61
C VAL A 6 25.69 -37.53 -32.76
N GLU A 7 24.91 -38.24 -31.96
CA GLU A 7 23.51 -37.88 -31.73
C GLU A 7 23.50 -36.60 -30.88
N GLU A 8 23.10 -35.48 -31.48
CA GLU A 8 22.79 -34.26 -30.74
C GLU A 8 21.44 -34.44 -30.04
N ASP A 9 21.50 -34.72 -28.73
CA ASP A 9 20.36 -34.63 -27.82
C ASP A 9 19.84 -33.19 -27.81
N VAL A 10 18.67 -32.97 -28.43
CA VAL A 10 17.95 -31.70 -28.36
C VAL A 10 17.27 -31.62 -26.98
N PRO A 11 17.63 -30.69 -26.09
CA PRO A 11 16.95 -30.56 -24.81
C PRO A 11 15.53 -30.05 -25.04
N LYS A 12 14.55 -30.91 -24.77
CA LYS A 12 13.17 -30.48 -24.53
C LYS A 12 13.09 -29.82 -23.16
N GLU A 13 13.27 -28.51 -23.09
CA GLU A 13 12.89 -27.74 -21.92
C GLU A 13 11.79 -26.74 -22.29
N GLY A 14 10.57 -27.27 -22.36
CA GLY A 14 9.41 -26.51 -21.95
C GLY A 14 9.41 -26.47 -20.43
N ALA A 15 10.17 -25.56 -19.83
CA ALA A 15 9.96 -25.19 -18.44
C ALA A 15 8.61 -24.48 -18.39
N GLU A 16 7.57 -25.20 -17.98
CA GLU A 16 6.35 -24.58 -17.49
C GLU A 16 6.78 -23.60 -16.41
N VAL A 17 6.63 -22.31 -16.69
CA VAL A 17 6.78 -21.26 -15.69
C VAL A 17 5.63 -21.52 -14.71
N GLU A 18 5.91 -22.29 -13.65
CA GLU A 18 5.01 -22.44 -12.52
C GLU A 18 4.70 -21.02 -12.04
N ASN A 19 3.52 -20.52 -12.39
CA ASN A 19 3.03 -19.28 -11.82
C ASN A 19 2.94 -19.54 -10.31
N PRO A 20 3.69 -18.80 -9.47
CA PRO A 20 3.65 -19.02 -8.04
C PRO A 20 2.21 -18.89 -7.57
N GLU A 21 1.76 -19.85 -6.75
CA GLU A 21 0.39 -19.86 -6.25
C GLU A 21 0.03 -18.50 -5.64
N PRO A 22 -1.20 -17.99 -5.88
CA PRO A 22 -1.62 -16.73 -5.32
C PRO A 22 -1.54 -16.78 -3.80
N LEU A 23 -0.79 -15.85 -3.21
CA LEU A 23 -0.68 -15.70 -1.75
C LEU A 23 -2.07 -15.62 -1.10
N SER A 24 -2.20 -16.26 0.07
CA SER A 24 -3.42 -16.21 0.88
C SER A 24 -3.59 -14.86 1.57
N ALA A 25 -4.80 -14.55 2.03
CA ALA A 25 -5.04 -13.33 2.79
C ALA A 25 -4.22 -13.30 4.09
N GLU A 26 -4.02 -14.46 4.71
CA GLU A 26 -3.25 -14.63 5.94
C GLU A 26 -1.76 -14.33 5.73
N SER A 27 -1.17 -14.71 4.59
CA SER A 27 0.24 -14.39 4.33
C SER A 27 0.45 -12.89 4.10
N TYR A 28 -0.46 -12.22 3.37
CA TYR A 28 -0.43 -10.76 3.26
C TYR A 28 -0.60 -10.06 4.62
N ALA A 29 -1.47 -10.58 5.49
CA ALA A 29 -1.64 -10.05 6.84
C ALA A 29 -0.37 -10.23 7.68
N ALA A 30 0.26 -11.41 7.62
CA ALA A 30 1.50 -11.70 8.33
C ALA A 30 2.66 -10.79 7.86
N GLU A 31 2.81 -10.61 6.55
CA GLU A 31 3.82 -9.69 5.99
C GLU A 31 3.58 -8.24 6.42
N SER A 32 2.32 -7.79 6.41
CA SER A 32 1.96 -6.45 6.87
C SER A 32 2.29 -6.25 8.36
N MET A 33 1.98 -7.24 9.20
CA MET A 33 2.31 -7.18 10.63
C MET A 33 3.83 -7.17 10.85
N ALA A 34 4.58 -8.01 10.13
CA ALA A 34 6.04 -8.04 10.22
C ALA A 34 6.69 -6.71 9.82
N ALA A 35 6.16 -6.05 8.77
CA ALA A 35 6.62 -4.72 8.38
C ALA A 35 6.28 -3.64 9.42
N ASP A 36 5.17 -3.77 10.15
CA ASP A 36 4.81 -2.81 11.20
C ASP A 36 5.57 -3.07 12.53
N THR A 37 6.14 -4.27 12.74
CA THR A 37 6.99 -4.57 13.92
C THR A 37 8.45 -4.14 13.77
N ASP A 38 8.97 -4.10 12.54
CA ASP A 38 10.35 -3.67 12.29
C ASP A 38 10.51 -2.14 12.37
N PRO A 39 11.73 -1.61 12.60
CA PRO A 39 11.97 -0.17 12.66
C PRO A 39 11.59 0.57 11.36
N TRP A 40 11.07 1.79 11.51
CA TRP A 40 10.73 2.65 10.36
C TRP A 40 11.76 3.76 10.20
N ILE A 41 12.04 4.13 8.95
CA ILE A 41 12.74 5.37 8.62
C ILE A 41 11.68 6.47 8.51
N ILE A 42 11.69 7.42 9.44
CA ILE A 42 10.64 8.44 9.53
C ILE A 42 11.23 9.84 9.38
N PHE A 43 10.67 10.63 8.46
CA PHE A 43 10.79 12.09 8.48
C PHE A 43 9.55 12.68 9.15
N ASP A 44 9.71 13.24 10.35
CA ASP A 44 8.62 13.88 11.09
C ASP A 44 8.72 15.40 10.93
N SER A 45 7.92 15.99 10.05
CA SER A 45 7.96 17.43 9.76
C SER A 45 7.64 18.33 10.97
N ARG A 46 7.11 17.75 12.05
CA ARG A 46 6.86 18.45 13.31
C ARG A 46 8.12 18.53 14.19
N LYS A 47 9.15 17.74 13.88
CA LYS A 47 10.38 17.58 14.67
C LYS A 47 11.64 17.90 13.88
N THR A 48 11.62 17.68 12.57
CA THR A 48 12.78 17.83 11.68
C THR A 48 12.59 19.04 10.77
N PRO A 49 13.58 19.96 10.67
CA PRO A 49 13.51 21.10 9.77
C PRO A 49 13.32 20.70 8.31
N ALA A 50 12.44 21.43 7.58
CA ALA A 50 12.17 21.16 6.17
C ALA A 50 13.41 21.26 5.27
N ALA A 51 14.42 22.05 5.65
CA ALA A 51 15.67 22.19 4.90
C ALA A 51 16.50 20.90 4.84
N GLU A 52 16.29 19.96 5.77
CA GLU A 52 16.98 18.65 5.77
C GLU A 52 16.29 17.62 4.87
N PHE A 53 15.10 17.94 4.35
CA PHE A 53 14.26 16.97 3.66
C PHE A 53 14.86 16.43 2.36
N ASP A 54 15.53 17.28 1.59
CA ASP A 54 16.14 16.86 0.31
C ASP A 54 17.27 15.84 0.54
N GLY A 55 18.17 16.11 1.50
CA GLY A 55 19.22 15.17 1.89
C GLY A 55 18.66 13.87 2.49
N TRP A 56 17.55 13.96 3.22
CA TRP A 56 16.85 12.78 3.72
C TRP A 56 16.24 11.93 2.59
N LEU A 57 15.61 12.54 1.57
CA LEU A 57 15.09 11.82 0.41
C LEU A 57 16.19 11.10 -0.37
N GLU A 58 17.32 11.76 -0.58
CA GLU A 58 18.46 11.20 -1.31
C GLU A 58 19.04 9.96 -0.63
N THR A 59 19.11 9.97 0.71
CA THR A 59 19.68 8.87 1.50
C THR A 59 18.70 7.73 1.75
N ASN A 60 17.39 7.98 1.62
CA ASN A 60 16.31 7.03 1.96
C ASN A 60 15.41 6.71 0.76
N ARG A 61 15.99 6.59 -0.44
CA ARG A 61 15.25 6.20 -1.64
C ARG A 61 14.66 4.79 -1.48
N PRO A 62 13.34 4.59 -1.70
CA PRO A 62 12.71 3.29 -1.51
C PRO A 62 13.32 2.21 -2.40
N SER A 63 13.79 2.54 -3.60
CA SER A 63 14.49 1.58 -4.47
C SER A 63 15.83 1.06 -3.91
N GLN A 64 16.42 1.75 -2.94
CA GLN A 64 17.76 1.45 -2.39
C GLN A 64 17.71 0.92 -0.96
N VAL A 65 16.74 1.36 -0.15
CA VAL A 65 16.57 0.89 1.23
C VAL A 65 16.08 -0.56 1.19
N GLY A 66 16.84 -1.48 1.78
CA GLY A 66 16.51 -2.91 1.82
C GLY A 66 15.58 -3.28 2.98
N ARG A 67 14.57 -4.13 2.70
CA ARG A 67 13.60 -4.64 3.69
C ARG A 67 14.27 -5.35 4.87
N PHE A 68 15.26 -6.18 4.59
CA PHE A 68 15.94 -7.04 5.57
C PHE A 68 17.27 -6.49 6.07
N GLY A 69 17.64 -5.27 5.64
CA GLY A 69 18.96 -4.72 5.92
C GLY A 69 20.08 -5.38 5.11
N ASP A 70 21.30 -5.04 5.48
CA ASP A 70 22.54 -5.64 4.97
C ASP A 70 23.53 -5.71 6.13
N GLU A 71 23.79 -6.94 6.61
CA GLU A 71 24.72 -7.20 7.72
C GLU A 71 26.13 -6.72 7.40
N ALA A 72 26.58 -6.82 6.14
CA ALA A 72 27.91 -6.36 5.74
C ALA A 72 28.06 -4.83 5.84
N SER A 73 26.96 -4.11 5.65
CA SER A 73 26.88 -2.65 5.78
C SER A 73 26.41 -2.18 7.16
N GLY A 74 26.15 -3.10 8.10
CA GLY A 74 25.62 -2.79 9.44
C GLY A 74 24.20 -2.20 9.45
N LYS A 75 23.43 -2.36 8.36
CA LYS A 75 22.07 -1.83 8.24
C LYS A 75 21.06 -2.89 8.71
N GLY A 76 20.22 -2.53 9.68
CA GLY A 76 19.14 -3.40 10.16
C GLY A 76 17.93 -3.46 9.22
N PRO A 77 16.93 -4.31 9.53
CA PRO A 77 15.69 -4.38 8.77
C PRO A 77 14.91 -3.07 8.87
N VAL A 78 14.19 -2.76 7.80
CA VAL A 78 13.31 -1.59 7.71
C VAL A 78 11.92 -2.08 7.38
N GLY A 79 10.94 -1.69 8.18
CA GLY A 79 9.54 -1.98 7.94
C GLY A 79 8.94 -1.07 6.87
N TRP A 80 9.10 0.24 7.09
CA TRP A 80 8.57 1.29 6.23
C TRP A 80 9.48 2.52 6.19
N ILE A 81 9.41 3.26 5.09
CA ILE A 81 9.90 4.64 5.00
C ILE A 81 8.67 5.55 5.02
N ALA A 82 8.62 6.55 5.90
CA ALA A 82 7.43 7.36 6.10
C ALA A 82 7.74 8.86 6.25
N VAL A 83 6.81 9.69 5.79
CA VAL A 83 6.77 11.13 6.07
C VAL A 83 5.50 11.44 6.84
N LEU A 84 5.67 12.08 8.00
CA LEU A 84 4.58 12.58 8.82
C LEU A 84 4.46 14.09 8.56
N GLY A 85 3.33 14.51 8.00
CA GLY A 85 3.04 15.91 7.72
C GLY A 85 2.73 16.70 9.00
N PRO A 86 2.68 18.04 8.93
CA PRO A 86 2.44 18.89 10.11
C PRO A 86 1.09 18.58 10.79
N GLY A 87 0.08 18.20 10.01
CA GLY A 87 -1.24 17.79 10.49
C GLY A 87 -1.34 16.34 10.98
N HIS A 88 -0.23 15.61 11.09
CA HIS A 88 -0.23 14.23 11.56
C HIS A 88 -0.68 14.14 13.01
N CYS A 89 -1.74 13.36 13.23
CA CYS A 89 -2.21 12.93 14.53
C CYS A 89 -2.28 11.40 14.54
N PRO A 90 -1.77 10.71 15.59
CA PRO A 90 -1.95 9.27 15.72
C PRO A 90 -3.44 8.90 15.70
N ALA A 91 -3.78 7.79 15.04
CA ALA A 91 -5.14 7.27 15.09
C ALA A 91 -5.51 6.88 16.52
N THR A 92 -6.72 7.24 16.95
CA THR A 92 -7.21 7.02 18.33
C THR A 92 -8.27 5.91 18.42
N GLY A 93 -8.53 5.19 17.32
CA GLY A 93 -9.56 4.14 17.28
C GLY A 93 -9.23 2.94 18.17
N ASP A 94 -10.27 2.28 18.67
CA ASP A 94 -10.17 1.07 19.50
C ASP A 94 -9.96 -0.17 18.63
N VAL A 95 -8.72 -0.41 18.22
CA VAL A 95 -8.36 -1.58 17.40
C VAL A 95 -8.58 -2.89 18.16
N ILE A 96 -8.37 -2.91 19.48
CA ILE A 96 -8.55 -4.11 20.31
C ILE A 96 -10.05 -4.46 20.39
N GLY A 97 -10.90 -3.47 20.68
CA GLY A 97 -12.35 -3.63 20.67
C GLY A 97 -12.90 -4.01 19.29
N LEU A 98 -12.32 -3.43 18.22
CA LEU A 98 -12.63 -3.80 16.84
C LEU A 98 -12.39 -5.30 16.59
N GLN A 99 -11.22 -5.81 16.94
CA GLN A 99 -10.88 -7.22 16.77
C GLN A 99 -11.79 -8.13 17.60
N ALA A 100 -12.10 -7.76 18.84
CA ALA A 100 -13.04 -8.51 19.69
C ALA A 100 -14.48 -8.52 19.11
N SER A 101 -14.96 -7.39 18.58
CA SER A 101 -16.27 -7.35 17.90
C SER A 101 -16.27 -8.15 16.60
N TRP A 102 -15.16 -8.16 15.87
CA TRP A 102 -15.00 -8.95 14.67
C TRP A 102 -15.09 -10.45 14.96
N GLU A 103 -14.40 -10.94 15.98
CA GLU A 103 -14.51 -12.35 16.42
C GLU A 103 -15.94 -12.74 16.76
N ARG A 104 -16.66 -11.89 17.52
CA ARG A 104 -18.08 -12.10 17.82
C ARG A 104 -18.94 -12.16 16.55
N LEU A 105 -18.67 -11.28 15.58
CA LEU A 105 -19.38 -11.29 14.29
C LEU A 105 -19.13 -12.61 13.55
N LEU A 106 -17.89 -13.09 13.51
CA LEU A 106 -17.53 -14.37 12.89
C LEU A 106 -18.25 -15.56 13.55
N THR A 107 -18.32 -15.60 14.89
CA THR A 107 -19.03 -16.67 15.61
C THR A 107 -20.55 -16.58 15.48
N SER A 108 -21.10 -15.39 15.21
CA SER A 108 -22.55 -15.20 15.09
C SER A 108 -23.19 -15.85 13.85
N GLY A 109 -22.39 -16.22 12.85
CA GLY A 109 -22.88 -16.73 11.56
C GLY A 109 -23.53 -15.68 10.66
N ARG A 110 -23.55 -14.40 11.07
CA ARG A 110 -24.02 -13.29 10.22
C ARG A 110 -23.12 -13.15 8.98
N THR A 111 -23.72 -12.78 7.86
CA THR A 111 -22.97 -12.55 6.61
C THR A 111 -21.98 -11.39 6.77
N ILE A 112 -20.76 -11.64 6.30
CA ILE A 112 -19.69 -10.64 6.25
C ILE A 112 -19.82 -9.84 4.95
N THR A 113 -20.06 -8.53 5.06
CA THR A 113 -20.22 -7.60 3.94
C THR A 113 -19.41 -6.33 4.20
N PHE A 114 -19.27 -5.46 3.20
CA PHE A 114 -18.70 -4.13 3.43
C PHE A 114 -19.45 -3.37 4.54
N GLN A 115 -20.78 -3.45 4.58
CA GLN A 115 -21.56 -2.69 5.55
C GLN A 115 -21.37 -3.19 6.98
N THR A 116 -21.31 -4.51 7.20
CA THR A 116 -21.05 -5.03 8.55
C THR A 116 -19.65 -4.66 9.03
N VAL A 117 -18.65 -4.63 8.14
CA VAL A 117 -17.29 -4.17 8.49
C VAL A 117 -17.23 -2.65 8.70
N LYS A 118 -17.96 -1.86 7.90
CA LYS A 118 -18.08 -0.40 8.06
C LYS A 118 -18.73 -0.05 9.39
N GLU A 119 -19.79 -0.76 9.79
CA GLU A 119 -20.43 -0.60 11.11
C GLU A 119 -19.45 -0.86 12.25
N LEU A 120 -18.62 -1.91 12.15
CA LEU A 120 -17.58 -2.18 13.14
C LEU A 120 -16.55 -1.03 13.21
N ALA A 121 -16.11 -0.53 12.05
CA ALA A 121 -15.18 0.60 12.01
C ALA A 121 -15.74 1.86 12.69
N LEU A 122 -17.00 2.19 12.41
CA LEU A 122 -17.72 3.31 13.00
C LEU A 122 -17.85 3.16 14.52
N ASN A 123 -18.25 1.99 15.00
CA ASN A 123 -18.45 1.73 16.42
C ASN A 123 -17.16 1.83 17.25
N HIS A 124 -16.01 1.61 16.61
CA HIS A 124 -14.70 1.61 17.27
C HIS A 124 -13.82 2.79 16.89
N GLY A 125 -14.31 3.74 16.08
CA GLY A 125 -13.53 4.90 15.64
C GLY A 125 -12.30 4.55 14.81
N VAL A 126 -12.28 3.38 14.13
CA VAL A 126 -11.18 2.95 13.26
C VAL A 126 -11.48 3.41 11.83
N LEU A 127 -11.34 4.72 11.60
CA LEU A 127 -11.86 5.39 10.41
C LEU A 127 -10.80 5.76 9.37
N THR A 128 -9.51 5.59 9.65
CA THR A 128 -8.48 5.93 8.68
C THR A 128 -8.53 5.01 7.46
N GLY A 129 -8.03 5.51 6.33
CA GLY A 129 -7.90 4.74 5.10
C GLY A 129 -6.72 5.24 4.29
N LYS A 130 -6.42 4.52 3.21
CA LYS A 130 -5.27 4.86 2.37
C LYS A 130 -5.50 4.59 0.89
N TRP A 131 -5.01 5.49 0.05
CA TRP A 131 -4.77 5.22 -1.37
C TRP A 131 -3.46 4.44 -1.52
N LEU A 132 -3.52 3.33 -2.23
CA LEU A 132 -2.40 2.43 -2.54
C LEU A 132 -1.95 2.65 -3.98
N MET A 133 -0.63 2.74 -4.18
CA MET A 133 0.01 2.88 -5.49
C MET A 133 1.09 1.82 -5.61
N HIS A 134 0.98 0.94 -6.62
CA HIS A 134 1.96 -0.13 -6.83
C HIS A 134 2.87 0.21 -8.01
N LEU A 135 4.18 0.29 -7.75
CA LEU A 135 5.18 0.71 -8.73
C LEU A 135 6.35 -0.27 -8.74
N ASP A 136 6.88 -0.53 -9.93
CA ASP A 136 8.09 -1.34 -10.08
C ASP A 136 9.28 -0.62 -9.42
N SER A 137 10.25 -1.39 -8.93
CA SER A 137 11.45 -0.83 -8.30
C SER A 137 12.28 -0.01 -9.28
N GLY A 138 13.01 1.00 -8.77
CA GLY A 138 13.83 1.92 -9.57
C GLY A 138 13.27 3.35 -9.62
N PHE A 139 13.63 4.10 -10.66
CA PHE A 139 13.40 5.56 -10.68
C PHE A 139 11.92 5.98 -10.59
N LYS A 140 10.98 5.15 -11.07
CA LYS A 140 9.55 5.47 -11.06
C LYS A 140 8.98 5.50 -9.64
N VAL A 141 9.35 4.53 -8.80
CA VAL A 141 8.92 4.53 -7.39
C VAL A 141 9.59 5.67 -6.62
N ASP A 142 10.87 5.92 -6.85
CA ASP A 142 11.60 7.00 -6.16
C ASP A 142 10.99 8.37 -6.48
N HIS A 143 10.70 8.64 -7.76
CA HIS A 143 10.06 9.89 -8.17
C HIS A 143 8.63 10.02 -7.63
N ALA A 144 7.81 8.97 -7.74
CA ALA A 144 6.44 9.02 -7.21
C ALA A 144 6.43 9.19 -5.69
N TRP A 145 7.36 8.55 -4.99
CA TRP A 145 7.56 8.70 -3.55
C TRP A 145 7.94 10.15 -3.20
N GLU A 146 8.96 10.71 -3.85
CA GLU A 146 9.36 12.10 -3.64
C GLU A 146 8.17 13.06 -3.81
N CYS A 147 7.39 12.89 -4.88
CA CYS A 147 6.22 13.72 -5.15
C CYS A 147 5.20 13.72 -4.00
N VAL A 148 4.80 12.55 -3.50
CA VAL A 148 3.80 12.48 -2.41
C VAL A 148 4.41 12.80 -1.04
N ALA A 149 5.71 12.52 -0.85
CA ALA A 149 6.44 12.85 0.36
C ALA A 149 6.56 14.37 0.54
N ARG A 150 6.82 15.11 -0.56
CA ARG A 150 6.78 16.59 -0.56
C ARG A 150 5.38 17.12 -0.26
N ALA A 151 4.33 16.52 -0.85
CA ALA A 151 2.95 16.91 -0.51
C ALA A 151 2.63 16.69 0.97
N ALA A 152 3.21 15.65 1.60
CA ALA A 152 3.08 15.44 3.04
C ALA A 152 3.85 16.48 3.86
N LEU A 153 5.09 16.81 3.48
CA LEU A 153 5.88 17.88 4.10
C LEU A 153 5.15 19.22 4.08
N GLU A 154 4.50 19.55 2.96
CA GLU A 154 3.70 20.76 2.77
C GLU A 154 2.35 20.75 3.51
N GLY A 155 2.01 19.65 4.19
CA GLY A 155 0.76 19.51 4.95
C GLY A 155 -0.48 19.22 4.13
N LYS A 156 -0.34 18.89 2.84
CA LYS A 156 -1.46 18.46 1.98
C LYS A 156 -1.87 17.01 2.24
N ILE A 157 -0.94 16.20 2.74
CA ILE A 157 -1.17 14.82 3.17
C ILE A 157 -0.66 14.69 4.61
N PHE A 158 -1.46 14.18 5.54
CA PHE A 158 -1.00 14.11 6.93
C PHE A 158 0.00 12.96 7.17
N GLN A 159 -0.05 11.90 6.36
CA GLN A 159 0.89 10.79 6.43
C GLN A 159 0.99 10.08 5.09
N THR A 160 2.22 9.74 4.68
CA THR A 160 2.48 8.81 3.58
C THR A 160 3.61 7.86 3.95
N LYS A 161 3.55 6.61 3.46
CA LYS A 161 4.61 5.61 3.66
C LYS A 161 4.84 4.79 2.40
N VAL A 162 6.08 4.36 2.18
CA VAL A 162 6.49 3.50 1.06
C VAL A 162 7.23 2.27 1.57
N SER A 163 6.98 1.13 0.94
CA SER A 163 7.69 -0.11 1.27
C SER A 163 9.15 -0.02 0.84
N PRO A 164 10.11 -0.53 1.63
CA PRO A 164 11.48 -0.70 1.19
C PRO A 164 11.58 -1.80 0.10
N ARG A 165 12.74 -1.90 -0.54
CA ARG A 165 13.01 -2.91 -1.57
C ARG A 165 13.25 -4.26 -0.92
N ASP A 166 12.55 -5.28 -1.42
CA ASP A 166 12.91 -6.68 -1.17
C ASP A 166 13.78 -7.19 -2.32
N PRO A 167 15.08 -7.46 -2.13
CA PRO A 167 15.95 -7.96 -3.20
C PRO A 167 15.61 -9.38 -3.64
N LYS A 168 14.85 -10.13 -2.84
CA LYS A 168 14.47 -11.53 -3.10
C LYS A 168 13.11 -11.64 -3.80
N SER A 169 12.49 -10.51 -4.12
CA SER A 169 11.14 -10.46 -4.67
C SER A 169 11.05 -9.44 -5.79
N ASP A 170 10.42 -9.83 -6.90
CA ASP A 170 10.04 -8.91 -7.98
C ASP A 170 8.71 -8.17 -7.68
N ARG A 171 8.23 -8.24 -6.43
CA ARG A 171 7.01 -7.54 -6.03
C ARG A 171 7.21 -6.03 -6.14
N LYS A 172 6.17 -5.38 -6.65
CA LYS A 172 6.08 -3.92 -6.73
C LYS A 172 6.18 -3.32 -5.33
N HIS A 173 6.82 -2.15 -5.24
CA HIS A 173 6.70 -1.30 -4.07
C HIS A 173 5.26 -0.83 -3.93
N VAL A 174 4.82 -0.63 -2.69
CA VAL A 174 3.55 0.01 -2.39
C VAL A 174 3.80 1.34 -1.70
N ILE A 175 3.21 2.41 -2.24
CA ILE A 175 3.11 3.70 -1.57
C ILE A 175 1.68 3.85 -1.04
N CYS A 176 1.56 4.26 0.21
CA CYS A 176 0.31 4.45 0.93
C CYS A 176 0.19 5.91 1.36
N SER A 177 -0.84 6.62 0.92
CA SER A 177 -1.16 7.97 1.39
C SER A 177 -2.50 7.96 2.12
N TYR A 178 -2.58 8.58 3.30
CA TYR A 178 -3.68 8.40 4.23
C TYR A 178 -4.67 9.56 4.30
N ASN A 179 -5.94 9.23 4.54
CA ASN A 179 -7.00 10.14 4.98
C ASN A 179 -7.51 9.73 6.38
N LYS A 180 -8.22 10.64 7.05
CA LYS A 180 -8.66 10.47 8.45
C LYS A 180 -9.95 9.68 8.59
N ASP A 181 -10.88 9.85 7.64
CA ASP A 181 -12.17 9.17 7.64
C ASP A 181 -12.53 8.60 6.26
N PHE A 182 -12.43 7.28 6.09
CA PHE A 182 -12.79 6.60 4.84
C PHE A 182 -14.29 6.66 4.52
N THR A 183 -15.12 7.06 5.49
CA THR A 183 -16.56 7.21 5.30
C THR A 183 -16.95 8.59 4.78
N ASP A 184 -16.07 9.60 4.89
CA ASP A 184 -16.19 10.88 4.18
C ASP A 184 -15.65 10.71 2.74
N GLU A 185 -16.57 10.46 1.81
CA GLU A 185 -16.24 10.32 0.39
C GLU A 185 -15.50 11.55 -0.15
N ASN A 186 -15.85 12.76 0.31
CA ASN A 186 -15.15 13.96 -0.12
C ASN A 186 -13.69 13.98 0.35
N GLU A 187 -13.39 13.45 1.54
CA GLU A 187 -12.00 13.34 2.01
C GLU A 187 -11.19 12.38 1.14
N VAL A 188 -11.80 11.25 0.77
CA VAL A 188 -11.17 10.27 -0.12
C VAL A 188 -10.87 10.87 -1.49
N MET A 189 -11.80 11.62 -2.07
CA MET A 189 -11.61 12.29 -3.38
C MET A 189 -10.62 13.45 -3.30
N ARG A 190 -10.64 14.24 -2.21
CA ARG A 190 -9.65 15.29 -1.98
C ARG A 190 -8.24 14.71 -1.95
N LEU A 191 -8.04 13.57 -1.29
CA LEU A 191 -6.73 12.92 -1.24
C LEU A 191 -6.29 12.40 -2.61
N ASP A 192 -7.20 11.82 -3.42
CA ASP A 192 -6.90 11.47 -4.82
C ASP A 192 -6.41 12.70 -5.59
N ALA A 193 -7.17 13.79 -5.54
CA ALA A 193 -6.84 15.02 -6.24
C ALA A 193 -5.47 15.59 -5.83
N VAL A 194 -5.14 15.54 -4.52
CA VAL A 194 -3.81 15.91 -4.02
C VAL A 194 -2.72 15.02 -4.63
N ILE A 195 -2.91 13.70 -4.64
CA ILE A 195 -1.94 12.76 -5.25
C ILE A 195 -1.79 13.02 -6.76
N ARG A 196 -2.89 13.26 -7.49
CA ARG A 196 -2.84 13.58 -8.93
C ARG A 196 -2.12 14.88 -9.21
N ALA A 197 -2.32 15.90 -8.37
CA ALA A 197 -1.66 17.19 -8.48
C ALA A 197 -0.13 17.10 -8.32
N THR A 198 0.39 16.05 -7.68
CA THR A 198 1.84 15.80 -7.64
C THR A 198 2.39 15.17 -8.92
N GLY A 199 1.54 14.88 -9.92
CA GLY A 199 1.93 14.27 -11.19
C GLY A 199 1.81 12.73 -11.25
N VAL A 200 1.28 12.09 -10.19
CA VAL A 200 1.10 10.63 -10.17
C VAL A 200 -0.10 10.20 -11.03
N LYS A 201 0.15 9.29 -11.97
CA LYS A 201 -0.85 8.84 -12.97
C LYS A 201 -1.14 7.35 -12.94
N CYS A 202 -0.48 6.58 -12.08
CA CYS A 202 -0.75 5.15 -11.97
C CYS A 202 -2.14 4.87 -11.38
N LEU A 203 -2.59 3.62 -11.50
CA LEU A 203 -3.81 3.16 -10.84
C LEU A 203 -3.68 3.36 -9.33
N LEU A 204 -4.69 3.97 -8.72
CA LEU A 204 -4.80 4.05 -7.27
C LEU A 204 -5.93 3.13 -6.82
N SER A 205 -5.72 2.43 -5.70
CA SER A 205 -6.77 1.62 -5.07
C SER A 205 -6.90 1.99 -3.60
N PHE A 206 -8.11 2.26 -3.14
CA PHE A 206 -8.33 2.73 -1.78
C PHE A 206 -8.68 1.57 -0.85
N LYS A 207 -7.93 1.40 0.25
CA LYS A 207 -8.16 0.38 1.28
C LYS A 207 -8.44 1.04 2.64
N PRO A 208 -9.59 0.78 3.29
CA PRO A 208 -9.85 1.18 4.67
C PRO A 208 -8.91 0.46 5.64
N ASP A 209 -8.46 1.14 6.70
CA ASP A 209 -7.57 0.50 7.68
C ASP A 209 -8.24 -0.63 8.45
N VAL A 210 -9.57 -0.55 8.65
CA VAL A 210 -10.36 -1.65 9.23
C VAL A 210 -10.12 -2.96 8.46
N TYR A 211 -9.96 -2.94 7.14
CA TYR A 211 -9.66 -4.17 6.38
C TYR A 211 -8.27 -4.71 6.69
N THR A 212 -7.29 -3.84 6.90
CA THR A 212 -5.95 -4.25 7.31
C THR A 212 -5.97 -4.86 8.72
N TYR A 213 -6.59 -4.19 9.69
CA TYR A 213 -6.65 -4.68 11.08
C TYR A 213 -7.43 -5.99 11.25
N LEU A 214 -8.40 -6.25 10.37
CA LEU A 214 -9.21 -7.48 10.37
C LEU A 214 -8.65 -8.60 9.46
N GLY A 215 -7.49 -8.39 8.84
CA GLY A 215 -6.87 -9.40 7.96
C GLY A 215 -7.60 -9.60 6.62
N ILE A 216 -8.40 -8.63 6.18
CA ILE A 216 -9.10 -8.66 4.90
C ILE A 216 -8.14 -8.19 3.79
N TYR A 217 -7.52 -9.17 3.13
CA TYR A 217 -6.65 -8.99 1.97
C TYR A 217 -7.23 -9.67 0.73
N ARG A 218 -6.49 -9.67 -0.38
CA ARG A 218 -6.85 -10.45 -1.57
C ARG A 218 -6.95 -11.93 -1.18
N ASN A 219 -7.87 -12.67 -1.83
CA ASN A 219 -8.11 -14.09 -1.58
C ASN A 219 -8.61 -14.40 -0.15
N ASN A 220 -9.31 -13.47 0.50
CA ASN A 220 -9.96 -13.75 1.78
C ASN A 220 -11.17 -14.68 1.61
N ARG A 221 -11.47 -15.47 2.65
CA ARG A 221 -12.57 -16.45 2.68
C ARG A 221 -13.99 -15.88 2.51
N TRP A 222 -14.17 -14.56 2.64
CA TRP A 222 -15.48 -13.91 2.49
C TRP A 222 -15.70 -13.35 1.08
N ASN A 223 -14.72 -13.51 0.17
CA ASN A 223 -14.74 -12.94 -1.18
C ASN A 223 -14.96 -11.41 -1.20
N LEU A 224 -14.60 -10.72 -0.11
CA LEU A 224 -14.66 -9.27 -0.07
C LEU A 224 -13.55 -8.67 -0.93
N CYS A 225 -13.89 -7.65 -1.72
CA CYS A 225 -12.86 -6.87 -2.39
C CYS A 225 -12.06 -6.10 -1.31
N PRO A 226 -10.72 -6.23 -1.25
CA PRO A 226 -9.91 -5.59 -0.20
C PRO A 226 -9.70 -4.08 -0.44
N THR A 227 -10.42 -3.50 -1.39
CA THR A 227 -10.36 -2.08 -1.79
C THR A 227 -11.77 -1.61 -2.09
N ILE A 228 -12.13 -0.39 -1.68
CA ILE A 228 -13.49 0.15 -1.83
C ILE A 228 -13.61 1.25 -2.90
N TYR A 229 -12.50 1.87 -3.29
CA TYR A 229 -12.44 2.77 -4.45
C TYR A 229 -11.29 2.38 -5.39
N GLU A 230 -11.45 2.69 -6.66
CA GLU A 230 -10.43 2.59 -7.69
C GLU A 230 -10.39 3.89 -8.49
N SER A 231 -9.21 4.48 -8.65
CA SER A 231 -9.02 5.72 -9.40
C SER A 231 -8.08 5.48 -10.58
N LYS A 232 -8.61 5.71 -11.78
CA LYS A 232 -7.87 5.64 -13.05
C LYS A 232 -7.65 7.03 -13.57
N TYR A 233 -6.39 7.38 -13.84
CA TYR A 233 -6.08 8.67 -14.44
C TYR A 233 -6.41 8.65 -15.94
N ASP A 234 -7.26 9.57 -16.39
CA ASP A 234 -7.61 9.69 -17.80
C ASP A 234 -6.61 10.60 -18.53
N LEU A 235 -5.88 10.02 -19.48
CA LEU A 235 -4.94 10.75 -20.33
C LEU A 235 -5.61 11.46 -21.51
N GLU A 236 -6.79 11.00 -21.92
CA GLU A 236 -7.55 11.41 -23.09
C GLU A 236 -8.60 12.49 -22.76
N CYS A 237 -9.13 12.52 -21.54
CA CYS A 237 -10.08 13.55 -21.10
C CYS A 237 -9.44 14.95 -21.02
N VAL A 238 -10.22 15.98 -21.39
CA VAL A 238 -9.85 17.39 -21.29
C VAL A 238 -10.96 18.16 -20.54
N PRO A 239 -10.68 18.79 -19.38
CA PRO A 239 -9.40 18.73 -18.65
C PRO A 239 -9.14 17.32 -18.10
N ARG A 240 -7.85 16.93 -18.06
CA ARG A 240 -7.44 15.61 -17.53
C ARG A 240 -7.90 15.47 -16.08
N ARG A 241 -8.51 14.33 -15.77
CA ARG A 241 -9.06 14.03 -14.43
C ARG A 241 -8.93 12.54 -14.11
N SER A 242 -9.15 12.20 -12.84
CA SER A 242 -9.37 10.82 -12.41
C SER A 242 -10.80 10.41 -12.76
N HIS A 243 -10.97 9.17 -13.19
CA HIS A 243 -12.24 8.45 -13.12
C HIS A 243 -12.21 7.56 -11.89
N ILE A 244 -13.06 7.86 -10.92
CA ILE A 244 -13.09 7.13 -9.65
C ILE A 244 -14.36 6.30 -9.55
N ILE A 245 -14.20 5.00 -9.34
CA ILE A 245 -15.30 4.06 -9.14
C ILE A 245 -15.35 3.65 -7.67
N ASN A 246 -16.52 3.78 -7.05
CA ASN A 246 -16.84 3.13 -5.79
C ASN A 246 -17.14 1.66 -6.06
N LYS A 247 -16.27 0.76 -5.60
CA LYS A 247 -16.35 -0.68 -5.87
C LYS A 247 -17.42 -1.39 -5.06
N VAL A 248 -17.97 -0.73 -4.05
CA VAL A 248 -19.07 -1.27 -3.24
C VAL A 248 -20.40 -1.04 -3.95
N THR A 249 -20.61 0.15 -4.50
CA THR A 249 -21.86 0.53 -5.18
C THR A 249 -21.81 0.35 -6.70
N ASN A 250 -20.60 0.18 -7.25
CA ASN A 250 -20.30 0.17 -8.68
C ASN A 250 -20.72 1.46 -9.40
N LEU A 251 -20.62 2.60 -8.70
CA LEU A 251 -20.95 3.94 -9.22
C LEU A 251 -19.68 4.77 -9.39
N GLU A 252 -19.68 5.64 -10.39
CA GLU A 252 -18.69 6.70 -10.55
C GLU A 252 -18.96 7.85 -9.57
N VAL A 253 -17.91 8.42 -8.99
CA VAL A 253 -17.98 9.44 -7.92
C VAL A 253 -17.22 10.73 -8.26
N THR A 254 -16.90 10.93 -9.54
CA THR A 254 -16.19 12.10 -10.09
C THR A 254 -16.83 12.66 -11.34
#